data_AF-A0A0X8GN90-F1
#
_entry.id   AF-A0A0X8GN90-F1
#
_cell.length_a   1.000
_cell.length_b   1.000
_cell.length_c   1.000
_cell.angle_alpha   90.00
_cell.angle_beta   90.00
_cell.angle_gamma   90.00
#
_symmetry.space_group_name_H-M   'P 1'
#
loop_
_entity.id
_entity.type
_entity.pdbx_description
1 polymer ?
#
loop_
_entity_poly.entity_id
_entity_poly.type
_entity_poly.pdbx_seq_one_letter_code
_entity_poly.pdbx_strand_id
1 'polypeptide(L)'
;MSRLTALALVALCFLAALLIAINLHQGQKHKAELLQIELSASEQDKAQQAALLVQLYKVSSDNDSAQADLRSSLESVNTALLQNKRAMEQLKNESKEVRDWADTRLPADVVRLRQRPEIASGAAYRDWLSHRDGLPPASDPSPNQRRAKSSD
;
A
#
# COMPACT_ATOMS: atom_id res chain seq x y z
N MET A 1 -38.57 -32.62 -86.15
CA MET A 1 -38.41 -31.31 -85.48
C MET A 1 -38.83 -31.36 -84.01
N SER A 2 -39.94 -32.02 -83.64
CA SER A 2 -40.50 -32.06 -82.27
C SER A 2 -39.69 -32.80 -81.19
N ARG A 3 -38.92 -33.85 -81.53
CA ARG A 3 -38.12 -34.62 -80.56
C ARG A 3 -36.87 -33.89 -80.06
N LEU A 4 -36.24 -33.11 -80.95
CA LEU A 4 -35.05 -32.32 -80.62
C LEU A 4 -35.41 -31.13 -79.71
N THR A 5 -36.55 -30.49 -79.95
CA THR A 5 -37.04 -29.40 -79.09
C THR A 5 -37.43 -29.91 -77.70
N ALA A 6 -38.04 -31.09 -77.61
CA ALA A 6 -38.36 -31.73 -76.33
C ALA A 6 -37.09 -32.09 -75.53
N LEU A 7 -36.08 -32.69 -76.18
CA LEU A 7 -34.80 -32.99 -75.53
C LEU A 7 -34.06 -31.73 -75.08
N ALA A 8 -34.07 -30.67 -75.90
CA ALA A 8 -33.47 -29.39 -75.55
C ALA A 8 -34.14 -28.74 -74.33
N LEU A 9 -35.47 -28.81 -74.23
CA LEU A 9 -36.23 -28.32 -73.07
C LEU A 9 -35.89 -29.09 -71.79
N VAL A 10 -35.82 -30.43 -71.87
CA VAL A 10 -35.45 -31.25 -70.71
C VAL A 10 -34.04 -30.93 -70.26
N ALA A 11 -33.09 -30.84 -71.18
CA ALA A 11 -31.70 -30.47 -70.87
C ALA A 11 -31.62 -29.09 -70.19
N LEU A 12 -32.38 -28.12 -70.68
CA LEU A 12 -32.45 -26.77 -70.11
C LEU A 12 -33.04 -26.77 -68.70
N CYS A 13 -34.10 -27.56 -68.45
CA CYS A 13 -34.67 -27.74 -67.11
C CYS A 13 -33.68 -28.38 -66.14
N PHE A 14 -32.93 -29.40 -66.57
CA PHE A 14 -31.88 -30.01 -65.74
C PHE A 14 -30.76 -29.02 -65.42
N LEU A 15 -30.35 -28.21 -66.40
CA LEU A 15 -29.31 -27.20 -66.20
C LEU A 15 -29.79 -26.11 -65.21
N ALA A 16 -31.03 -25.67 -65.33
CA ALA A 16 -31.64 -24.71 -64.41
C ALA A 16 -31.74 -25.27 -62.98
N ALA A 17 -32.18 -26.53 -62.82
CA ALA A 17 -32.24 -27.18 -61.51
C ALA A 17 -30.85 -27.32 -60.87
N LEU A 18 -29.83 -27.66 -61.66
CA LEU A 18 -28.45 -27.76 -61.19
C LEU A 18 -27.91 -26.41 -60.71
N LEU A 19 -28.15 -25.34 -61.46
CA LEU A 19 -27.74 -23.98 -61.08
C LEU A 19 -28.40 -23.52 -59.78
N ILE A 20 -29.69 -23.81 -59.59
CA ILE A 20 -30.42 -23.49 -58.35
C ILE A 20 -29.83 -24.28 -57.17
N ALA A 21 -29.59 -25.59 -57.35
CA ALA A 21 -29.01 -26.44 -56.32
C ALA A 21 -27.62 -25.96 -55.89
N ILE A 22 -26.77 -25.56 -56.86
CA ILE A 22 -25.43 -25.01 -56.58
C ILE A 22 -25.55 -23.71 -55.79
N ASN A 23 -26.42 -22.78 -56.20
CA ASN A 23 -26.61 -21.50 -55.51
C ASN A 23 -27.12 -21.67 -54.07
N LEU A 24 -28.09 -22.58 -53.84
CA LEU A 24 -28.58 -22.87 -52.49
C LEU A 24 -27.48 -23.49 -51.61
N HIS A 25 -26.71 -24.43 -52.16
CA HIS A 25 -25.64 -25.10 -51.42
C HIS A 25 -24.51 -24.14 -51.04
N GLN A 26 -24.12 -23.24 -51.97
CA GLN A 26 -23.15 -22.17 -51.71
C GLN A 26 -23.68 -21.21 -50.63
N GLY A 27 -24.95 -20.79 -50.74
CA GLY A 27 -25.59 -19.88 -49.79
C GLY A 27 -25.70 -20.46 -48.37
N GLN A 28 -25.93 -21.78 -48.23
CA GLN A 28 -25.95 -22.44 -46.93
C GLN A 28 -24.57 -22.50 -46.28
N LYS A 29 -23.51 -22.72 -47.08
CA LYS A 29 -22.12 -22.74 -46.57
C LYS A 29 -21.70 -21.40 -45.99
N HIS A 30 -21.95 -20.32 -46.71
CA HIS A 30 -21.61 -18.97 -46.22
C HIS A 30 -22.33 -18.62 -44.91
N LYS A 31 -23.61 -19.01 -44.76
CA LYS A 31 -24.34 -18.80 -43.50
C LYS A 31 -23.77 -19.61 -42.34
N ALA A 32 -23.40 -20.87 -42.58
CA ALA A 32 -22.80 -21.72 -41.56
C ALA A 32 -21.43 -21.19 -41.11
N GLU A 33 -20.63 -20.69 -42.04
CA GLU A 33 -19.33 -20.07 -41.76
C GLU A 33 -19.48 -18.78 -40.94
N LEU A 34 -20.41 -17.90 -41.30
CA LEU A 34 -20.69 -16.69 -40.53
C LEU A 34 -21.14 -17.00 -39.09
N LEU A 35 -22.03 -17.99 -38.92
CA LEU A 35 -22.48 -18.43 -37.59
C LEU A 35 -21.33 -19.02 -36.77
N GLN A 36 -20.42 -19.77 -37.40
CA GLN A 36 -19.22 -20.27 -36.71
C GLN A 36 -18.28 -19.15 -36.29
N ILE A 37 -18.07 -18.16 -37.16
CA ILE A 37 -17.24 -16.98 -36.84
C ILE A 37 -17.86 -16.23 -35.65
N GLU A 38 -19.17 -15.96 -35.67
CA GLU A 38 -19.87 -15.27 -34.59
C GLU A 38 -19.83 -16.06 -33.26
N LEU A 39 -20.04 -17.38 -33.31
CA LEU A 39 -19.90 -18.24 -32.14
C LEU A 39 -18.49 -18.20 -31.58
N SER A 40 -17.47 -18.34 -32.44
CA SER A 40 -16.08 -18.31 -32.01
C SER A 40 -15.69 -16.94 -31.42
N ALA A 41 -16.19 -15.84 -31.98
CA ALA A 41 -15.98 -14.50 -31.46
C ALA A 41 -16.66 -14.32 -30.09
N SER A 42 -17.89 -14.82 -29.92
CA SER A 42 -18.60 -14.80 -28.64
C SER A 42 -17.90 -15.66 -27.57
N GLU A 43 -17.41 -16.83 -27.94
CA GLU A 43 -16.63 -17.70 -27.03
C GLU A 43 -15.32 -17.03 -26.61
N GLN A 44 -14.62 -16.38 -27.54
CA GLN A 44 -13.41 -15.61 -27.23
C GLN A 44 -13.72 -14.44 -26.30
N ASP A 45 -14.78 -13.68 -26.54
CA ASP A 45 -15.19 -12.57 -25.67
C ASP A 45 -15.53 -13.06 -24.25
N LYS A 46 -16.28 -14.17 -24.13
CA LYS A 46 -16.55 -14.81 -22.83
C LYS A 46 -15.27 -15.29 -22.14
N ALA A 47 -14.33 -15.88 -22.89
CA ALA A 47 -13.06 -16.32 -22.33
C ALA A 47 -12.22 -15.13 -21.83
N GLN A 48 -12.21 -14.02 -22.56
CA GLN A 48 -11.56 -12.78 -22.14
C GLN A 48 -12.21 -12.20 -20.88
N GLN A 49 -13.55 -12.13 -20.84
CA GLN A 49 -14.28 -11.66 -19.66
C GLN A 49 -14.04 -12.56 -18.45
N ALA A 50 -14.03 -13.88 -18.62
CA ALA A 50 -13.70 -14.81 -17.54
C ALA A 50 -12.27 -14.59 -17.01
N ALA A 51 -11.30 -14.38 -17.91
CA ALA A 51 -9.93 -14.07 -17.51
C ALA A 51 -9.84 -12.74 -16.73
N LEU A 52 -10.57 -11.71 -17.18
CA LEU A 52 -10.65 -10.42 -16.47
C LEU A 52 -11.30 -10.57 -15.09
N LEU A 53 -12.36 -11.35 -14.96
CA LEU A 53 -13.01 -11.62 -13.68
C LEU A 53 -12.06 -12.32 -12.70
N VAL A 54 -11.28 -13.29 -13.18
CA VAL A 54 -10.26 -13.97 -12.35
C VAL A 54 -9.19 -12.97 -11.89
N GLN A 55 -8.74 -12.08 -12.77
CA GLN A 55 -7.76 -11.05 -12.42
C GLN A 55 -8.33 -10.05 -11.39
N LEU A 56 -9.55 -9.55 -11.61
CA LEU A 56 -10.22 -8.64 -10.69
C LEU A 56 -10.44 -9.27 -9.32
N TYR A 57 -10.89 -10.53 -9.29
CA TYR A 57 -11.05 -11.28 -8.04
C TYR A 57 -9.73 -11.40 -7.29
N LYS A 58 -8.65 -11.75 -7.99
CA LYS A 58 -7.31 -11.86 -7.38
C LYS A 58 -6.86 -10.53 -6.78
N VAL A 59 -6.96 -9.44 -7.54
CA VAL A 59 -6.57 -8.11 -7.05
C VAL A 59 -7.42 -7.69 -5.86
N SER A 60 -8.74 -7.94 -5.89
CA SER A 60 -9.63 -7.67 -4.76
C SER A 60 -9.24 -8.48 -3.53
N SER A 61 -8.99 -9.78 -3.68
CA SER A 61 -8.59 -10.67 -2.58
C SER A 61 -7.25 -10.24 -1.96
N ASP A 62 -6.27 -9.90 -2.79
CA ASP A 62 -4.97 -9.41 -2.32
C ASP A 62 -5.12 -8.08 -1.59
N ASN A 63 -5.98 -7.19 -2.10
CA ASN A 63 -6.28 -5.91 -1.46
C ASN A 63 -6.98 -6.08 -0.11
N ASP A 64 -7.96 -6.98 -0.02
CA ASP A 64 -8.67 -7.28 1.23
C ASP A 64 -7.72 -7.84 2.30
N SER A 65 -6.80 -8.73 1.90
CA SER A 65 -5.75 -9.24 2.79
C SER A 65 -4.83 -8.12 3.27
N ALA A 66 -4.32 -7.29 2.36
CA ALA A 66 -3.46 -6.16 2.71
C ALA A 66 -4.17 -5.14 3.62
N GLN A 67 -5.47 -4.90 3.43
CA GLN A 67 -6.27 -4.07 4.32
C GLN A 67 -6.44 -4.68 5.70
N ALA A 68 -6.66 -6.00 5.79
CA ALA A 68 -6.76 -6.70 7.08
C ALA A 68 -5.45 -6.61 7.87
N ASP A 69 -4.32 -6.80 7.19
CA ASP A 69 -2.98 -6.67 7.78
C ASP A 69 -2.73 -5.24 8.28
N LEU A 70 -3.10 -4.23 7.48
CA LEU A 70 -2.97 -2.83 7.88
C LEU A 70 -3.82 -2.52 9.13
N ARG A 71 -5.07 -2.99 9.18
CA ARG A 71 -5.94 -2.79 10.36
C ARG A 71 -5.37 -3.47 11.60
N SER A 72 -4.84 -4.69 11.46
CA SER A 72 -4.17 -5.41 12.55
C SER A 72 -2.94 -4.63 13.06
N SER A 73 -2.13 -4.09 12.15
CA SER A 73 -0.97 -3.26 12.51
C SER A 73 -1.39 -1.98 13.24
N LEU A 74 -2.42 -1.28 12.76
CA LEU A 74 -2.96 -0.09 13.42
C LEU A 74 -3.48 -0.39 14.82
N GLU A 75 -4.19 -1.50 15.00
CA GLU A 75 -4.69 -1.91 16.32
C GLU A 75 -3.55 -2.23 17.30
N SER A 76 -2.52 -2.93 16.83
CA SER A 76 -1.31 -3.21 17.60
C SER A 76 -0.60 -1.92 18.04
N VAL A 77 -0.40 -0.99 17.10
CA VAL A 77 0.23 0.32 17.38
C VAL A 77 -0.61 1.14 18.37
N ASN A 78 -1.92 1.20 18.18
CA ASN A 78 -2.83 1.90 19.10
C ASN A 78 -2.79 1.30 20.50
N THR A 79 -2.78 -0.03 20.60
CA THR A 79 -2.67 -0.73 21.89
C THR A 79 -1.35 -0.39 22.59
N ALA A 80 -0.23 -0.45 21.87
CA ALA A 80 1.08 -0.08 22.41
C ALA A 80 1.14 1.39 22.85
N LEU A 81 0.55 2.30 22.06
CA LEU A 81 0.46 3.73 22.39
C LEU A 81 -0.35 3.96 23.68
N LEU A 82 -1.50 3.30 23.82
CA LEU A 82 -2.34 3.38 25.02
C LEU A 82 -1.61 2.85 26.26
N GLN A 83 -0.90 1.73 26.13
CA GLN A 83 -0.08 1.17 27.20
C GLN A 83 1.04 2.13 27.62
N ASN A 84 1.78 2.66 26.65
CA ASN A 84 2.87 3.61 26.90
C ASN A 84 2.35 4.88 27.59
N LYS A 85 1.22 5.43 27.11
CA LYS A 85 0.55 6.57 27.74
C LYS A 85 0.18 6.29 29.19
N ARG A 86 -0.45 5.14 29.46
CA ARG A 86 -0.82 4.75 30.84
C ARG A 86 0.41 4.59 31.72
N ALA A 87 1.46 3.95 31.23
CA ALA A 87 2.71 3.78 31.97
C ALA A 87 3.36 5.14 32.30
N MET A 88 3.37 6.09 31.36
CA MET A 88 3.85 7.45 31.62
C MET A 88 2.98 8.19 32.64
N GLU A 89 1.65 8.06 32.55
CA GLU A 89 0.72 8.65 33.52
C GLU A 89 0.91 8.04 34.91
N GLN A 90 1.07 6.73 35.03
CA GLN A 90 1.38 6.03 36.28
C GLN A 90 2.71 6.50 36.86
N LEU A 91 3.79 6.51 36.06
CA LEU A 91 5.11 6.96 36.52
C LEU A 91 5.06 8.39 37.07
N LYS A 92 4.33 9.29 36.41
CA LYS A 92 4.11 10.67 36.86
C LYS A 92 3.26 10.75 38.14
N ASN A 93 2.21 9.94 38.25
CA ASN A 93 1.26 10.00 39.36
C ASN A 93 1.75 9.27 40.62
N GLU A 94 2.54 8.22 40.47
CA GLU A 94 3.02 7.40 41.59
C GLU A 94 4.35 7.91 42.12
N SER A 95 5.25 8.39 41.25
CA SER A 95 6.54 8.91 41.71
C SER A 95 6.43 10.34 42.21
N LYS A 96 6.32 10.49 43.53
CA LYS A 96 6.50 11.79 44.21
C LYS A 96 7.86 12.40 43.88
N GLU A 97 8.90 11.57 43.77
CA GLU A 97 10.25 12.00 43.38
C GLU A 97 10.28 12.63 41.97
N VAL A 98 9.59 12.04 40.98
CA VAL A 98 9.51 12.62 39.62
C VAL A 98 8.75 13.95 39.63
N ARG A 99 7.67 14.07 40.41
CA ARG A 99 6.95 15.34 40.58
C ARG A 99 7.83 16.39 41.25
N ASP A 100 8.45 16.05 42.38
CA ASP A 100 9.32 16.94 43.14
C ASP A 100 10.51 17.40 42.28
N TRP A 101 11.10 16.50 41.47
CA TRP A 101 12.17 16.84 40.52
C TRP A 101 11.68 17.78 39.41
N ALA A 102 10.49 17.54 38.85
CA ALA A 102 9.89 18.40 37.82
C ALA A 102 9.55 19.81 38.35
N ASP A 103 9.13 19.91 39.61
CA ASP A 103 8.82 21.19 40.28
C ASP A 103 10.08 21.91 40.81
N THR A 104 11.21 21.22 40.91
CA THR A 104 12.49 21.81 41.33
C THR A 104 13.04 22.71 40.22
N ARG A 105 13.39 23.97 40.54
CA ARG A 105 14.05 24.86 39.57
C ARG A 105 15.33 24.21 39.05
N LEU A 106 15.43 24.10 37.73
CA LEU A 106 16.62 23.55 37.09
C LEU A 106 17.85 24.40 37.47
N PRO A 107 18.97 23.75 37.83
CA PRO A 107 20.22 24.47 38.10
C PRO A 107 20.61 25.35 36.92
N ALA A 108 21.18 26.52 37.21
CA ALA A 108 21.58 27.50 36.21
C ALA A 108 22.51 26.90 35.15
N ASP A 109 23.37 25.94 35.53
CA ASP A 109 24.26 25.24 34.61
C ASP A 109 23.50 24.42 33.55
N VAL A 110 22.43 23.74 33.95
CA VAL A 110 21.58 22.96 33.03
C VAL A 110 20.73 23.89 32.15
N VAL A 111 20.25 25.00 32.70
CA VAL A 111 19.56 26.04 31.93
C VAL A 111 20.49 26.63 30.88
N ARG A 112 21.75 26.92 31.23
CA ARG A 112 22.81 27.38 30.32
C ARG A 112 23.12 26.36 29.22
N LEU A 113 22.91 25.06 29.45
CA LEU A 113 23.07 24.04 28.40
C LEU A 113 22.06 24.18 27.27
N ARG A 114 20.81 24.53 27.61
CA ARG A 114 19.67 24.66 26.69
C ARG A 114 19.49 26.09 26.17
N GLN A 115 20.06 27.10 26.83
CA GLN A 115 20.17 28.44 26.29
C GLN A 115 21.02 28.39 25.02
N ARG A 116 20.33 28.29 23.88
CA ARG A 116 20.93 28.33 22.56
C ARG A 116 21.02 29.80 22.16
N PRO A 117 22.23 30.33 21.84
CA PRO A 117 22.33 31.65 21.26
C PRO A 117 21.60 31.68 19.90
N GLU A 118 21.23 32.87 19.43
CA GLU A 118 20.71 33.04 18.07
C GLU A 118 21.80 32.67 17.07
N ILE A 119 21.73 31.45 16.55
CA ILE A 119 22.67 30.94 15.57
C ILE A 119 22.00 31.08 14.21
N ALA A 120 22.41 32.13 13.48
CA ALA A 120 21.83 32.54 12.21
C ALA A 120 22.18 31.63 11.02
N SER A 121 23.15 30.70 11.15
CA SER A 121 23.56 29.80 10.05
C SER A 121 24.18 28.48 10.55
N GLY A 122 24.21 27.46 9.68
CA GLY A 122 24.79 26.14 9.99
C GLY A 122 26.30 26.16 10.26
N ALA A 123 27.04 27.07 9.62
CA ALA A 123 28.46 27.27 9.92
C ALA A 123 28.66 27.88 11.30
N ALA A 124 27.82 28.86 11.68
CA ALA A 124 27.80 29.44 13.02
C ALA A 124 27.40 28.42 14.10
N TYR A 125 26.60 27.41 13.75
CA TYR A 125 26.27 26.30 14.68
C TYR A 125 27.47 25.43 14.99
N ARG A 126 28.23 25.07 13.96
CA ARG A 126 29.45 24.26 14.10
C ARG A 126 30.52 24.99 14.91
N ASP A 127 30.70 26.28 14.64
CA ASP A 127 31.64 27.14 15.38
C ASP A 127 31.22 27.33 16.85
N TRP A 128 29.92 27.46 17.12
CA TRP A 128 29.42 27.53 18.49
C TRP A 128 29.67 26.23 19.27
N LEU A 129 29.50 25.07 18.63
CA LEU A 129 29.77 23.77 19.26
C LEU A 129 31.25 23.54 19.56
N SER A 130 32.15 23.99 18.68
CA SER A 130 33.60 23.82 18.87
C SER A 130 34.18 24.73 19.95
N HIS A 131 33.53 25.86 20.26
CA HIS A 131 33.95 26.79 21.32
C HIS A 131 33.30 26.54 22.69
N ARG A 132 32.42 25.53 22.84
CA ARG A 132 31.98 25.13 24.18
C ARG A 132 33.14 24.41 24.89
N ASP A 133 33.84 25.14 25.75
CA ASP A 133 34.75 24.55 26.71
C ASP A 133 34.04 23.39 27.42
N GLY A 134 34.68 22.22 27.42
CA GLY A 134 34.17 21.03 28.10
C GLY A 134 33.83 21.35 29.55
N LEU A 135 32.70 20.84 30.02
CA LEU A 135 32.26 21.04 31.41
C LEU A 135 33.39 20.65 32.37
N PRO A 136 33.67 21.46 33.42
CA PRO A 136 34.56 21.03 34.49
C PRO A 136 34.06 19.69 35.05
N PRO A 137 34.96 18.75 35.42
CA PRO A 137 34.55 17.52 36.08
C PRO A 137 33.72 17.86 37.31
N ALA A 138 32.64 17.11 37.56
CA ALA A 138 31.78 17.31 38.71
C ALA A 138 32.64 17.40 39.98
N SER A 139 32.66 18.58 40.60
CA SER A 139 33.51 18.86 41.75
C SER A 139 33.32 17.81 42.84
N ASP A 140 34.44 17.24 43.28
CA ASP A 140 34.55 16.28 44.40
C ASP A 140 33.83 16.83 45.66
N PRO A 141 33.17 15.99 46.48
CA PRO A 141 32.37 16.48 47.59
C PRO A 141 33.24 17.24 48.59
N SER A 142 32.79 18.44 48.95
CA SER A 142 33.49 19.38 49.83
C SER A 142 34.02 18.70 51.12
N PRO A 143 35.26 19.03 51.59
CA PRO A 143 35.89 18.44 52.78
C PRO A 143 35.09 18.61 54.08
N ASN A 144 34.10 19.49 54.10
CA ASN A 144 33.29 19.79 55.27
C ASN A 144 32.35 18.64 55.68
N GLN A 145 32.06 17.67 54.79
CA GLN A 145 31.27 16.49 55.18
C GLN A 145 32.07 15.41 55.92
N ARG A 146 33.41 15.40 55.83
CA ARG A 146 34.23 14.38 56.52
C ARG A 146 34.42 14.70 58.02
N ARG A 147 34.23 15.95 58.43
CA ARG A 147 34.38 16.39 59.84
C ARG A 147 33.12 16.19 60.69
N ALA A 148 31.95 16.06 60.08
CA ALA A 148 30.69 15.87 60.81
C ALA A 148 30.36 14.39 61.13
N LYS A 149 31.23 13.43 60.74
CA LYS A 149 30.97 11.99 60.89
C LYS A 149 31.96 11.27 61.82
N SER A 150 32.71 12.00 62.64
CA SER A 150 33.70 11.44 63.59
C SER A 150 33.48 11.82 65.06
N SER A 151 32.24 12.11 65.47
CA SER A 151 31.87 12.20 66.89
C SER A 151 30.44 11.69 67.05
N ASP A 152 30.31 10.37 67.05
CA ASP A 152 29.64 9.56 68.08
C ASP A 152 29.88 8.07 67.78
#